data_AF-A0AB37R3A0-F1
#
_entry.id   AF-A0AB37R3A0-F1
#
_cell.length_a   1.000
_cell.length_b   1.000
_cell.length_c   1.000
_cell.angle_alpha   90.00
_cell.angle_beta   90.00
_cell.angle_gamma   90.00
#
_symmetry.space_group_name_H-M   'P 1'
#
loop_
_entity.id
_entity.type
_entity.pdbx_description
1 polymer ?
#
loop_
_entity_poly.entity_id
_entity_poly.type
_entity_poly.pdbx_seq_one_letter_code
_entity_poly.pdbx_strand_id
1 'polypeptide(L)' 'LPRVYEALRMERRGKAQKLYFAQMSKAFLHRDPFSCVLCGARMVYTAAIAGLTVQGLINNAQSIAQLKYVPA' A
#
# COMPACT_ATOMS: atom_id res chain seq x y z
N LEU A 1 -11.30 -29.48 0.64
CA LEU A 1 -10.12 -29.90 1.44
C LEU A 1 -10.40 -30.75 2.68
N PRO A 2 -11.55 -30.66 3.40
CA PRO A 2 -11.76 -31.45 4.62
C PRO A 2 -11.58 -32.98 4.43
N ARG A 3 -12.13 -33.53 3.33
CA ARG A 3 -12.01 -34.94 2.98
C ARG A 3 -10.56 -35.41 2.71
N VAL A 4 -9.69 -34.50 2.28
CA VAL A 4 -8.26 -34.80 2.03
C VAL A 4 -7.52 -34.95 3.35
N TYR A 5 -7.81 -34.09 4.34
CA TYR A 5 -7.21 -34.21 5.67
C TYR A 5 -7.66 -35.48 6.40
N GLU A 6 -8.93 -35.87 6.24
CA GLU A 6 -9.45 -37.14 6.77
C GLU A 6 -8.78 -38.35 6.12
N ALA A 7 -8.66 -38.36 4.78
CA ALA A 7 -8.00 -39.44 4.05
C ALA A 7 -6.51 -39.59 4.42
N LEU A 8 -5.82 -38.47 4.69
CA LEU A 8 -4.41 -38.45 5.05
C LEU A 8 -4.16 -38.53 6.57
N ARG A 9 -5.19 -38.74 7.40
CA ARG A 9 -5.12 -38.72 8.88
C ARG A 9 -4.40 -37.47 9.43
N MET A 10 -4.56 -36.33 8.76
CA MET A 10 -3.97 -35.07 9.17
C MET A 10 -4.89 -34.38 10.17
N GLU A 11 -4.31 -33.80 11.23
CA GLU A 11 -5.07 -32.91 12.10
C GLU A 11 -5.68 -31.75 11.30
N ARG A 12 -6.96 -31.46 11.58
CA ARG A 12 -7.63 -30.31 10.98
C ARG A 12 -6.92 -29.05 11.44
N ARG A 13 -6.24 -28.39 10.51
CA ARG A 13 -5.66 -27.07 10.75
C ARG A 13 -6.78 -26.11 11.14
N GLY A 14 -6.57 -25.37 12.23
CA GLY A 14 -7.46 -24.31 12.67
C GLY A 14 -7.62 -23.22 11.61
N LYS A 15 -8.53 -22.27 11.87
CA LYS A 15 -8.75 -21.13 10.98
C LYS A 15 -7.43 -20.36 10.81
N ALA A 16 -7.00 -20.18 9.56
CA ALA A 16 -5.83 -19.36 9.27
C ALA A 16 -6.02 -17.95 9.84
N GLN A 17 -4.94 -17.36 10.37
CA GLN A 17 -4.97 -15.98 10.84
C GLN A 17 -5.38 -15.07 9.67
N LYS A 18 -6.28 -14.11 9.94
CA LYS A 18 -6.61 -13.09 8.96
C LYS A 18 -5.39 -12.18 8.80
N LEU A 19 -4.72 -12.29 7.66
CA LEU A 19 -3.61 -11.42 7.32
C LEU A 19 -4.14 -10.15 6.68
N TYR A 20 -3.70 -9.00 7.19
CA TYR A 20 -3.94 -7.70 6.58
C TYR A 20 -2.80 -7.36 5.62
N PHE A 21 -3.06 -6.46 4.66
CA PHE A 21 -2.09 -6.03 3.65
C PHE A 21 -0.71 -5.72 4.25
N ALA A 22 -0.66 -4.94 5.34
CA ALA A 22 0.59 -4.58 5.97
C ALA A 22 1.36 -5.78 6.58
N GLN A 23 0.64 -6.75 7.16
CA GLN A 23 1.26 -7.97 7.67
C GLN A 23 1.84 -8.81 6.53
N MET A 24 1.12 -8.88 5.41
CA MET A 24 1.60 -9.57 4.21
C MET A 24 2.82 -8.87 3.60
N SER A 25 2.77 -7.55 3.39
CA SER A 25 3.92 -6.78 2.86
C SER A 25 5.17 -6.99 3.71
N LYS A 26 5.01 -6.97 5.04
CA LYS A 26 6.13 -7.20 5.96
C LYS A 26 6.70 -8.61 5.87
N ALA A 27 5.84 -9.63 5.81
CA ALA A 27 6.27 -11.03 5.78
C ALA A 27 6.84 -11.46 4.42
N PHE A 28 6.23 -11.02 3.31
CA PHE A 28 6.61 -11.46 1.97
C PHE A 28 7.68 -10.60 1.31
N LEU A 29 7.61 -9.27 1.48
CA LEU A 29 8.53 -8.34 0.83
C LEU A 29 9.68 -7.92 1.74
N HIS A 30 9.72 -8.46 2.97
CA HIS A 30 10.63 -8.03 4.03
C HIS A 30 10.63 -6.51 4.24
N ARG A 31 9.51 -5.85 3.92
CA ARG A 31 9.38 -4.40 3.95
C ARG A 31 8.15 -4.01 4.74
N ASP A 32 8.38 -3.26 5.81
CA ASP A 32 7.30 -2.68 6.60
C ASP A 32 6.74 -1.46 5.85
N PRO A 33 5.47 -1.48 5.40
CA PRO A 33 4.89 -0.33 4.70
C PRO A 33 4.73 0.89 5.62
N PHE A 34 4.91 0.73 6.93
CA PHE A 34 4.97 1.82 7.89
C PHE A 34 6.40 2.23 8.24
N SER A 35 7.42 1.81 7.49
CA SER A 35 8.79 2.29 7.67
C SER A 35 9.15 3.28 6.56
N CYS A 36 9.68 4.45 6.94
CA CYS A 36 10.16 5.45 5.99
C CYS A 36 11.33 4.89 5.18
N VAL A 37 11.23 4.92 3.84
CA VAL A 37 12.30 4.45 2.94
C VAL A 37 13.62 5.21 3.11
N LEU A 38 13.56 6.47 3.54
CA LEU A 38 14.74 7.32 3.67
C LEU A 38 15.43 7.17 5.03
N CYS A 39 14.66 7.18 6.13
CA CYS A 39 15.21 7.25 7.48
C CYS A 39 14.86 6.06 8.39
N GLY A 40 14.02 5.12 7.95
CA GLY A 40 13.60 3.96 8.74
C GLY A 40 12.65 4.28 9.91
N ALA A 41 12.30 5.55 10.12
CA ALA A 41 11.34 5.94 11.15
C ALA A 41 9.95 5.35 10.88
N ARG A 42 9.20 5.06 11.95
CA ARG A 42 7.84 4.53 11.86
C ARG A 42 6.88 5.62 11.42
N MET A 43 6.24 5.41 10.28
CA MET A 43 5.13 6.20 9.76
C MET A 43 3.84 5.82 10.50
N VAL A 44 3.03 6.83 10.83
CA VAL A 44 1.72 6.66 11.46
C VAL A 44 0.70 7.24 10.49
N TYR A 45 -0.40 6.51 10.27
CA TYR A 45 -1.50 7.02 9.46
C TYR A 45 -2.13 8.24 10.14
N THR A 46 -2.12 9.38 9.45
CA THR A 46 -2.73 10.63 9.94
C THR A 46 -4.05 10.92 9.22
N ALA A 47 -4.06 10.86 7.89
CA ALA A 47 -5.24 11.07 7.06
C ALA A 47 -5.05 10.48 5.66
N ALA A 48 -6.16 10.23 4.98
CA ALA A 48 -6.20 10.01 3.54
C ALA A 48 -6.68 11.30 2.88
N ILE A 49 -5.84 11.90 2.04
CA ILE A 49 -6.19 13.08 1.26
C ILE A 49 -6.40 12.63 -0.18
N ALA A 50 -7.58 12.93 -0.74
CA ALA A 50 -7.85 12.63 -2.13
C ALA A 50 -6.91 13.46 -3.02
N GLY A 51 -6.15 12.78 -3.89
CA GLY A 51 -5.33 13.42 -4.90
C GLY A 51 -6.16 13.93 -6.08
N LEU A 52 -5.55 14.77 -6.92
CA LEU A 52 -6.11 15.12 -8.21
C LEU A 52 -6.13 13.89 -9.14
N THR A 53 -7.13 13.82 -10.02
CA THR A 53 -7.10 12.85 -11.13
C THR A 53 -5.90 13.13 -12.03
N VAL A 54 -5.50 12.16 -12.86
CA VAL A 54 -4.39 12.35 -13.81
C VAL A 54 -4.63 13.59 -14.68
N GLN A 55 -5.86 13.82 -15.14
CA GLN A 55 -6.20 15.02 -15.89
C GLN A 55 -6.05 16.29 -15.05
N GLY A 56 -6.46 16.26 -13.78
CA GLY A 56 -6.25 17.37 -12.86
C GLY A 56 -4.78 17.71 -12.63
N LEU A 57 -3.92 16.69 -12.55
CA LEU A 57 -2.46 16.88 -12.46
C LEU A 57 -1.88 17.53 -13.72
N ILE A 58 -2.31 17.08 -14.91
CA ILE A 58 -1.87 17.66 -16.19
C ILE A 58 -2.27 19.13 -16.27
N ASN A 59 -3.53 19.45 -15.96
CA ASN A 59 -4.04 20.82 -16.01
C ASN A 59 -3.28 21.71 -15.01
N ASN A 60 -3.04 21.22 -13.79
CA ASN A 60 -2.29 21.95 -12.78
C ASN A 60 -0.84 22.23 -13.24
N ALA A 61 -0.16 21.23 -13.80
CA ALA A 61 1.18 21.39 -14.34
C ALA A 61 1.23 22.41 -15.49
N GLN A 62 0.24 22.40 -16.39
CA GLN A 62 0.10 23.39 -17.45
C GLN A 62 -0.11 24.81 -16.89
N SER A 63 -1.00 24.97 -15.91
CA SER A 63 -1.23 26.27 -15.26
C SER A 63 0.06 26.79 -14.60
N ILE A 64 0.81 25.94 -13.90
CA ILE A 64 2.10 26.33 -13.31
C ILE A 64 3.11 26.73 -14.40
N ALA A 65 3.18 25.99 -15.51
CA ALA A 65 4.07 26.32 -16.60
C ALA A 65 3.72 27.67 -17.26
N GLN A 66 2.44 27.96 -17.42
CA GLN A 66 1.95 29.24 -17.94
C GLN A 66 2.24 30.41 -16.99
N LEU A 67 2.10 30.21 -15.68
CA LEU A 67 2.46 31.23 -14.68
C LEU A 67 3.96 31.58 -14.70
N LYS A 68 4.83 30.64 -15.07
CA LYS A 68 6.27 30.88 -15.23
C LYS A 68 6.61 31.63 -16.53
N TYR A 69 5.71 31.67 -17.49
CA TYR A 69 5.86 32.42 -18.73
C TYR A 69 5.25 33.82 -18.56
N VAL A 70 5.93 34.69 -17.82
CA VAL A 70 5.66 36.14 -17.88
C VAL A 70 6.64 36.72 -18.90
N PRO A 71 6.21 37.02 -20.14
CA PRO A 71 7.08 37.69 -21.09
C PRO A 71 7.43 39.09 -20.57
N ALA A 72 8.72 39.43 -20.64
CA ALA A 72 9.25 40.74 -20.28
C ALA A 72 8.83 41.84 -21.27
#